data_AF-A0A8F0F7S9-F1
#
_entry.id   AF-A0A8F0F7S9-F1
#
_cell.length_a   1.000
_cell.length_b   1.000
_cell.length_c   1.000
_cell.angle_alpha   90.00
_cell.angle_beta   90.00
_cell.angle_gamma   90.00
#
_symmetry.space_group_name_H-M   'P 1'
#
loop_
_entity.id
_entity.type
_entity.pdbx_description
1 polymer ?
#
loop_
_entity_poly.entity_id
_entity_poly.type
_entity_poly.pdbx_seq_one_letter_code
_entity_poly.pdbx_strand_id
1 'polypeptide(L)'
;MNISKPLTTYYFIVASSEFLLVAEPVEEILRERVQHYRRVKKNIDFWLVQSPKFLESVQLTDLQTKLKQAKIANECSAIVSVDKTFITWLKLRLNNVAMGSFIAPTGDITSPLASNFKVDGIPK
;
A
#
# COMPACT_ATOMS: atom_id res chain seq x y z
N MET A 1 -23.58 -19.63 6.26
CA MET A 1 -22.24 -19.97 6.76
C MET A 1 -21.40 -18.70 6.76
N ASN A 2 -21.03 -18.16 7.93
CA ASN A 2 -20.03 -17.10 8.00
C ASN A 2 -18.66 -17.74 7.80
N ILE A 3 -18.18 -17.73 6.56
CA ILE A 3 -16.82 -18.18 6.26
C ILE A 3 -15.89 -17.11 6.81
N SER A 4 -15.20 -17.41 7.91
CA SER A 4 -14.10 -16.58 8.42
C SER A 4 -13.06 -16.42 7.31
N LYS A 5 -12.81 -15.19 6.88
CA LYS A 5 -11.86 -14.89 5.81
C LYS A 5 -10.44 -15.21 6.33
N PRO A 6 -9.60 -15.97 5.61
CA PRO A 6 -8.29 -16.36 6.12
C PRO A 6 -7.39 -15.13 6.34
N LEU A 7 -6.65 -15.14 7.46
CA LEU A 7 -5.64 -14.14 7.77
C LEU A 7 -4.53 -14.19 6.72
N THR A 8 -4.18 -13.02 6.19
CA THR A 8 -3.16 -12.86 5.15
C THR A 8 -2.15 -11.81 5.58
N THR A 9 -0.86 -12.07 5.37
CA THR A 9 0.20 -11.07 5.54
C THR A 9 0.31 -10.22 4.29
N TYR A 10 0.22 -8.90 4.47
CA TYR A 10 0.44 -7.91 3.44
C TYR A 10 1.77 -7.22 3.72
N TYR A 11 2.56 -7.03 2.67
CA TYR A 11 3.80 -6.28 2.68
C TYR A 11 3.56 -4.95 1.97
N PHE A 12 4.22 -3.89 2.40
CA PHE A 12 4.05 -2.61 1.75
C PHE A 12 5.29 -1.71 1.73
N ILE A 13 5.32 -0.98 0.62
CA ILE A 13 5.74 0.39 0.39
C ILE A 13 4.99 1.55 1.06
N VAL A 14 5.60 2.54 1.71
CA VAL A 14 4.92 3.84 1.91
C VAL A 14 5.87 5.03 1.78
N ALA A 15 5.40 6.10 1.14
CA ALA A 15 6.08 7.39 1.06
C ALA A 15 5.05 8.51 0.85
N SER A 16 5.51 9.77 0.72
CA SER A 16 4.61 10.85 0.32
C SER A 16 4.00 10.56 -1.06
N SER A 17 2.77 10.98 -1.27
CA SER A 17 2.07 10.84 -2.54
C SER A 17 2.82 11.56 -3.66
N GLU A 18 3.37 12.76 -3.39
CA GLU A 18 4.20 13.49 -4.35
C GLU A 18 5.38 12.64 -4.84
N PHE A 19 6.11 12.00 -3.92
CA PHE A 19 7.25 11.17 -4.29
C PHE A 19 6.83 9.93 -5.09
N LEU A 20 5.82 9.18 -4.62
CA LEU A 20 5.42 7.94 -5.28
C LEU A 20 4.63 8.13 -6.57
N LEU A 21 3.88 9.22 -6.72
CA LEU A 21 2.96 9.40 -7.85
C LEU A 21 3.50 10.37 -8.91
N VAL A 22 4.42 11.26 -8.53
CA VAL A 22 4.92 12.32 -9.42
C VAL A 22 6.42 12.17 -9.67
N ALA A 23 7.23 12.03 -8.62
CA ALA A 23 8.69 12.05 -8.76
C ALA A 23 9.28 10.74 -9.32
N GLU A 24 8.70 9.60 -8.94
CA GLU A 24 9.19 8.28 -9.32
C GLU A 24 8.33 7.66 -10.45
N PRO A 25 8.92 6.84 -11.33
CA PRO A 25 8.20 6.18 -12.44
C PRO A 25 7.38 4.96 -11.96
N VAL A 26 6.66 5.09 -10.84
CA VAL A 26 5.88 4.00 -10.23
C VAL A 26 4.76 3.53 -11.16
N GLU A 27 4.10 4.44 -11.87
CA GLU A 27 3.04 4.09 -12.81
C GLU A 27 3.55 3.13 -13.91
N GLU A 28 4.70 3.42 -14.51
CA GLU A 28 5.34 2.53 -15.50
C GLU A 28 5.66 1.16 -14.89
N ILE A 29 6.32 1.14 -13.72
CA ILE A 29 6.68 -0.11 -13.02
C ILE A 29 5.44 -0.99 -12.79
N LEU A 30 4.34 -0.39 -12.32
CA LEU A 30 3.11 -1.12 -12.06
C LEU A 30 2.43 -1.57 -13.36
N ARG A 31 2.41 -0.72 -14.39
CA ARG A 31 1.84 -1.04 -15.70
C ARG A 31 2.58 -2.19 -16.37
N GLU A 32 3.90 -2.16 -16.42
CA GLU A 32 4.72 -3.26 -16.95
C GLU A 32 4.48 -4.56 -16.19
N ARG A 33 4.38 -4.48 -14.85
CA ARG A 33 4.09 -5.66 -14.02
C ARG A 33 2.69 -6.22 -14.29
N VAL A 34 1.66 -5.38 -14.45
CA VAL A 34 0.32 -5.80 -14.87
C VAL A 34 0.37 -6.52 -16.23
N GLN A 35 1.10 -5.96 -17.20
CA GLN A 35 1.25 -6.59 -18.52
C GLN A 35 1.97 -7.95 -18.41
N HIS A 36 3.04 -8.04 -17.61
CA HIS A 36 3.73 -9.30 -17.36
C HIS A 36 2.77 -10.34 -16.76
N TYR A 37 2.01 -9.99 -15.72
CA TYR A 37 1.04 -10.88 -15.06
C TYR A 37 -0.02 -11.38 -16.04
N ARG A 38 -0.53 -10.50 -16.91
CA ARG A 38 -1.45 -10.89 -17.99
C ARG A 38 -0.84 -11.92 -18.93
N ARG A 39 0.42 -11.71 -19.37
CA ARG A 39 1.14 -12.65 -20.25
C ARG A 39 1.33 -14.02 -19.60
N VAL A 40 1.69 -14.06 -18.33
CA VAL A 40 1.92 -15.32 -17.59
C VAL A 40 0.66 -15.88 -16.91
N LYS A 41 -0.52 -15.29 -17.16
CA LYS A 41 -1.81 -15.68 -16.55
C LYS A 41 -1.77 -15.73 -15.01
N LYS A 42 -1.02 -14.82 -14.38
CA LYS A 42 -0.95 -14.67 -12.93
C LYS A 42 -1.99 -13.64 -12.46
N ASN A 43 -2.68 -13.95 -11.36
CA ASN A 43 -3.61 -13.02 -10.72
C ASN A 43 -2.86 -11.84 -10.10
N ILE A 44 -3.48 -10.65 -10.13
CA ILE A 44 -2.94 -9.45 -9.48
C ILE A 44 -2.89 -9.68 -7.98
N ASP A 45 -1.71 -9.43 -7.41
CA ASP A 45 -1.41 -9.60 -5.99
C ASP A 45 -0.77 -8.34 -5.38
N PHE A 46 -0.92 -7.19 -6.06
CA PHE A 46 -0.40 -5.89 -5.65
C PHE A 46 -1.35 -4.74 -6.03
N TRP A 47 -1.31 -3.66 -5.26
CA TRP A 47 -2.19 -2.51 -5.40
C TRP A 47 -1.50 -1.22 -4.98
N LEU A 48 -1.83 -0.11 -5.63
CA LEU A 48 -1.53 1.25 -5.16
C LEU A 48 -2.72 1.74 -4.32
N VAL A 49 -2.44 2.24 -3.12
CA VAL A 49 -3.45 2.71 -2.17
C VAL A 49 -3.07 4.11 -1.69
N GLN A 50 -3.85 5.12 -2.08
CA GLN A 50 -3.70 6.49 -1.58
C GLN A 50 -4.33 6.60 -0.18
N SER A 51 -3.72 7.38 0.72
CA SER A 51 -4.18 7.58 2.10
C SER A 51 -4.64 6.27 2.78
N PRO A 52 -3.77 5.25 2.86
CA PRO A 52 -4.16 3.90 3.28
C PRO A 52 -4.61 3.85 4.75
N LYS A 53 -5.82 3.33 4.99
CA LYS A 53 -6.41 3.23 6.35
C LYS A 53 -5.64 2.28 7.27
N PHE A 54 -4.98 1.26 6.73
CA PHE A 54 -4.25 0.29 7.55
C PHE A 54 -3.11 0.92 8.37
N LEU A 55 -2.61 2.10 8.00
CA LEU A 55 -1.60 2.84 8.77
C LEU A 55 -2.12 3.36 10.12
N GLU A 56 -3.43 3.34 10.34
CA GLU A 56 -4.07 3.69 11.62
C GLU A 56 -4.12 2.49 12.58
N SER A 57 -3.73 1.29 12.12
CA SER A 57 -3.68 0.07 12.93
C SER A 57 -2.67 0.14 14.06
N VAL A 58 -2.99 -0.51 15.17
CA VAL A 58 -2.06 -0.71 16.29
C VAL A 58 -0.81 -1.48 15.87
N GLN A 59 -0.89 -2.31 14.82
CA GLN A 59 0.25 -3.05 14.26
C GLN A 59 1.36 -2.13 13.72
N LEU A 60 1.05 -0.86 13.43
CA LEU A 60 1.94 0.08 12.74
C LEU A 60 2.17 1.39 13.51
N THR A 61 1.95 1.39 14.82
CA THR A 61 2.03 2.60 15.69
C THR A 61 3.36 3.36 15.53
N ASP A 62 4.49 2.66 15.49
CA ASP A 62 5.82 3.27 15.32
C ASP A 62 5.98 3.94 13.96
N LEU A 63 5.49 3.29 12.91
CA LEU A 63 5.52 3.86 11.56
C LEU A 63 4.59 5.07 11.46
N GLN A 64 3.37 4.97 12.00
CA GLN A 64 2.42 6.07 12.02
C GLN A 64 3.01 7.31 12.72
N THR A 65 3.75 7.10 13.81
CA THR A 65 4.45 8.17 14.53
C THR A 65 5.52 8.83 13.65
N LYS A 66 6.34 8.04 12.95
CA LYS A 66 7.36 8.57 12.01
C LYS A 66 6.73 9.36 10.86
N LEU A 67 5.63 8.88 10.29
CA LEU A 67 4.90 9.57 9.22
C LEU A 67 4.30 10.90 9.69
N LYS A 68 3.79 10.96 10.92
CA LYS A 68 3.31 12.21 11.56
C LYS A 68 4.45 13.20 11.77
N GLN A 69 5.60 12.75 12.28
CA GLN A 69 6.79 13.58 12.48
C GLN A 69 7.32 14.14 11.15
N ALA A 70 7.28 13.33 10.08
CA ALA A 70 7.63 13.74 8.72
C ALA A 70 6.55 14.61 8.04
N LYS A 71 5.41 14.86 8.70
CA LYS A 71 4.27 15.64 8.18
C LYS A 71 3.63 15.10 6.90
N ILE A 72 3.74 13.79 6.64
CA ILE A 72 3.15 13.14 5.45
C ILE A 72 2.02 12.17 5.76
N ALA A 73 1.61 12.04 7.03
CA ALA A 73 0.62 11.05 7.46
C ALA A 73 -0.70 11.10 6.67
N ASN A 74 -1.16 12.31 6.29
CA ASN A 74 -2.41 12.49 5.54
C ASN A 74 -2.20 12.52 4.01
N GLU A 75 -0.95 12.62 3.55
CA GLU A 75 -0.57 12.81 2.15
C GLU A 75 0.41 11.72 1.71
N CYS A 76 0.18 10.50 2.17
CA CYS A 76 0.99 9.34 1.82
C CYS A 76 0.23 8.37 0.93
N SER A 77 0.99 7.66 0.10
CA SER A 77 0.51 6.56 -0.71
C SER A 77 1.32 5.31 -0.40
N ALA A 78 0.72 4.15 -0.60
CA ALA A 78 1.36 2.87 -0.37
C ALA A 78 1.23 1.95 -1.59
N ILE A 79 2.27 1.16 -1.84
CA ILE A 79 2.17 -0.01 -2.72
C ILE A 79 2.10 -1.22 -1.81
N VAL A 80 0.98 -1.94 -1.86
CA VAL A 80 0.68 -3.09 -1.00
C VAL A 80 0.70 -4.36 -1.85
N SER A 81 1.28 -5.44 -1.35
CA SER A 81 1.28 -6.73 -2.03
C SER A 81 1.37 -7.90 -1.04
N VAL A 82 0.90 -9.08 -1.45
CA VAL A 82 1.19 -10.33 -0.72
C VAL A 82 2.53 -10.97 -1.15
N ASP A 83 3.18 -10.40 -2.18
CA ASP A 83 4.52 -10.79 -2.64
C ASP A 83 5.60 -9.95 -1.92
N LYS A 84 6.22 -10.54 -0.90
CA LYS A 84 7.31 -9.90 -0.13
C LYS A 84 8.50 -9.54 -1.00
N THR A 85 8.82 -10.36 -2.00
CA THR A 85 9.97 -10.15 -2.89
C THR A 85 9.76 -8.90 -3.73
N PHE A 86 8.55 -8.70 -4.24
CA PHE A 86 8.19 -7.49 -4.98
C PHE A 86 8.34 -6.21 -4.14
N ILE A 87 7.82 -6.22 -2.91
CA ILE A 87 7.92 -5.07 -2.01
C ILE A 87 9.38 -4.79 -1.60
N THR A 88 10.16 -5.85 -1.39
CA THR A 88 11.59 -5.72 -1.08
C THR A 88 12.35 -5.10 -2.25
N TRP A 89 12.06 -5.54 -3.49
CA TRP A 89 12.63 -4.96 -4.70
C TRP A 89 12.27 -3.47 -4.84
N LEU A 90 11.01 -3.09 -4.59
CA LEU A 90 10.59 -1.68 -4.59
C LEU A 90 11.34 -0.84 -3.55
N LYS A 91 11.53 -1.38 -2.33
CA LYS A 91 12.30 -0.70 -1.28
C LYS A 91 13.74 -0.41 -1.72
N LEU A 92 14.40 -1.36 -2.37
CA LEU A 92 15.77 -1.18 -2.89
C LEU A 92 15.81 -0.23 -4.10
N ARG A 93 14.77 -0.24 -4.94
CA ARG A 93 14.72 0.59 -6.15
C ARG A 93 14.48 2.07 -5.87
N LEU A 94 13.61 2.36 -4.89
CA LEU A 94 13.14 3.72 -4.61
C LEU A 94 13.87 4.39 -3.43
N ASN A 95 14.56 3.62 -2.58
CA ASN A 95 15.34 4.07 -1.41
C ASN A 95 14.56 4.86 -0.34
N ASN A 96 14.04 6.05 -0.68
CA ASN A 96 13.37 7.02 0.18
C ASN A 96 11.91 6.66 0.51
N VAL A 97 11.67 5.39 0.81
CA VAL A 97 10.36 4.83 1.19
C VAL A 97 10.49 4.05 2.48
N ALA A 98 9.46 4.07 3.33
CA ALA A 98 9.37 3.13 4.43
C ALA A 98 8.81 1.79 3.95
N MET A 99 9.23 0.70 4.58
CA MET A 99 8.74 -0.65 4.30
C MET A 99 8.19 -1.25 5.59
N GLY A 100 7.10 -2.01 5.48
CA GLY A 100 6.53 -2.74 6.60
C GLY A 100 5.66 -3.91 6.16
N SER A 101 4.99 -4.52 7.13
CA SER A 101 3.98 -5.55 6.89
C SER A 101 2.91 -5.52 7.98
N PHE A 102 1.72 -6.00 7.64
CA PHE A 102 0.61 -6.16 8.59
C PHE A 102 -0.20 -7.40 8.22
N ILE A 103 -0.99 -7.90 9.17
CA ILE A 103 -1.92 -9.02 8.96
C ILE A 103 -3.34 -8.46 8.86
N ALA A 104 -4.12 -8.98 7.90
CA ALA A 104 -5.53 -8.63 7.71
C ALA A 104 -6.33 -9.79 7.09
N PRO A 105 -7.67 -9.87 7.32
CA PRO A 105 -8.45 -8.94 8.12
C PRO A 105 -8.29 -9.17 9.63
N THR A 106 -8.19 -8.10 10.41
CA THR A 106 -8.19 -8.08 11.88
C THR A 106 -9.31 -7.18 12.39
N GLY A 107 -9.51 -7.10 13.71
CA GLY A 107 -10.55 -6.24 14.30
C GLY A 107 -10.40 -4.75 13.95
N ASP A 108 -9.17 -4.28 13.79
CA ASP A 108 -8.83 -2.90 13.42
C ASP A 108 -8.53 -2.71 11.92
N ILE A 109 -8.12 -3.77 11.21
CA ILE A 109 -7.92 -3.76 9.74
C ILE A 109 -8.96 -4.66 9.08
N THR A 110 -10.18 -4.16 8.88
CA THR A 110 -11.25 -4.93 8.22
C THR A 110 -11.04 -5.09 6.72
N SER A 111 -10.36 -4.13 6.09
CA SER A 111 -10.02 -4.15 4.67
C SER A 111 -8.57 -3.67 4.45
N PRO A 112 -7.67 -4.52 3.94
CA PRO A 112 -6.25 -4.21 3.79
C PRO A 112 -5.95 -3.12 2.76
N LEU A 113 -6.90 -2.84 1.86
CA LEU A 113 -6.75 -1.89 0.75
C LEU A 113 -7.66 -0.67 0.90
N ALA A 114 -8.28 -0.47 2.07
CA ALA A 114 -9.18 0.66 2.27
C ALA A 114 -8.41 1.98 2.27
N SER A 115 -9.03 3.00 1.68
CA SER A 115 -8.46 4.33 1.48
C SER A 115 -9.30 5.40 2.19
N ASN A 116 -8.62 6.42 2.72
CA ASN A 116 -9.21 7.68 3.20
C ASN A 116 -9.19 8.78 2.12
N PHE A 117 -8.69 8.49 0.92
CA PHE A 117 -8.58 9.46 -0.15
C PHE A 117 -9.97 9.95 -0.54
N LYS A 118 -10.16 11.27 -0.52
CA LYS A 118 -11.36 11.93 -0.99
C LYS A 118 -11.03 12.60 -2.30
N VAL A 119 -11.83 12.34 -3.33
CA VAL A 119 -11.74 13.08 -4.59
C VAL A 119 -12.48 14.39 -4.36
N ASP A 120 -11.76 15.51 -4.37
CA ASP A 120 -12.40 16.82 -4.39
C ASP A 120 -13.18 16.97 -5.71
N GLY A 121 -14.50 17.21 -5.63
CA GLY A 121 -15.32 17.59 -6.79
C GLY A 121 -16.31 16.57 -7.36
N ILE A 122 -16.54 15.41 -6.73
CA ILE A 122 -17.71 14.57 -7.07
C ILE A 122 -18.83 14.87 -6.05
N PRO A 123 -19.92 15.56 -6.44
CA PRO A 123 -21.05 15.76 -5.55
C PRO A 123 -21.65 14.39 -5.17
N LYS A 124 -22.06 14.27 -3.91
CA LYS A 124 -22.81 13.12 -3.41
C LYS A 124 -24.15 12.97 -4.11
#